data_AF-A0A7X5R005-F1
#
_entry.id   AF-A0A7X5R005-F1
#
_cell.length_a   1.000
_cell.length_b   1.000
_cell.length_c   1.000
_cell.angle_alpha   90.00
_cell.angle_beta   90.00
_cell.angle_gamma   90.00
#
_symmetry.space_group_name_H-M   'P 1'
#
loop_
_entity.id
_entity.type
_entity.pdbx_description
1 polymer ?
#
loop_
_entity_poly.entity_id
_entity_poly.type
_entity_poly.pdbx_seq_one_letter_code
_entity_poly.pdbx_strand_id
1 'polypeptide(L)'
;MAVICDTHDSRSFSTRIVAVAVAAFCVVGIGFGQGGTAAHAAPSDGYATLTVSGDPGARTGSVALPGDLPTAALTSTSRIGTVSSGATSWVPGSAPFGTFAGSSQNKSYLSLDSGGQTAGSASVTTYTFATPAPAGSWGFALGDVDAEALTVTAIDANGDAIPSASLGLVTAFNYCDASPRASACASENAPYAIPTVSTSAESVTLAEPRCIAANAFCDTTGAAAWFKPLVPILSLTVTSAWVSGSPSYQTWFADASAVSGRVDATCLPAGGLGLDLLDGSGSQVATTVTAEDGSFAFPFVLPLRDYAVRLSVVPPGSESAPATPIDAVTNGPAVGVALAVDGVYPITGSVTGQLRADLTVTLAGPNGTVTTTTDAVGDYAFPPQASAEYTVTVTAPNGATVAPANRVATVNCAANNMLPFAIEDERATETPTPPTNQPPSTGSNTQASQTTSAGGAGSLAATGGQQSVGFLTVGLLVILAGMTLRLRRKPSTMH
;
A
#
# COMPACT_ATOMS: atom_id res chain seq x y z
N MET A 1 80.31 32.64 18.41
CA MET A 1 80.36 34.02 17.91
C MET A 1 79.25 34.77 18.63
N ALA A 2 79.62 35.65 19.56
CA ALA A 2 78.71 36.37 20.46
C ALA A 2 78.01 37.54 19.76
N VAL A 3 76.90 38.01 20.35
CA VAL A 3 76.38 39.40 20.50
C VAL A 3 74.89 39.23 20.92
N ILE A 4 74.54 39.38 22.21
CA ILE A 4 74.09 40.63 22.92
C ILE A 4 72.70 41.07 22.41
N CYS A 5 71.69 41.47 23.19
CA CYS A 5 71.32 41.46 24.61
C CYS A 5 69.83 41.90 24.67
N ASP A 6 69.21 41.64 25.82
CA ASP A 6 68.30 42.51 26.56
C ASP A 6 66.79 42.67 26.27
N THR A 7 66.04 42.16 27.27
CA THR A 7 65.04 42.81 28.15
C THR A 7 63.66 43.25 27.65
N HIS A 8 62.66 42.69 28.36
CA HIS A 8 61.51 43.33 29.00
C HIS A 8 60.82 44.51 28.29
N ASP A 9 59.51 44.36 28.01
CA ASP A 9 58.51 45.11 28.78
C ASP A 9 57.12 44.48 28.65
N SER A 10 56.42 44.37 29.78
CA SER A 10 55.01 43.99 29.86
C SER A 10 54.18 45.26 29.89
N ARG A 11 53.39 45.54 28.85
CA ARG A 11 52.37 46.61 28.91
C ARG A 11 51.05 46.17 28.29
N SER A 12 50.09 46.06 29.21
CA SER A 12 48.64 46.10 29.01
C SER A 12 48.20 47.05 27.88
N PHE A 13 47.39 46.55 26.96
CA PHE A 13 46.44 47.38 26.20
C PHE A 13 45.03 46.79 26.26
N SER A 14 44.23 47.46 27.08
CA SER A 14 42.77 47.39 27.13
C SER A 14 42.19 47.80 25.76
N THR A 15 41.35 46.96 25.16
CA THR A 15 40.45 47.38 24.08
C THR A 15 39.03 46.98 24.43
N ARG A 16 38.18 48.01 24.38
CA ARG A 16 36.86 48.11 24.97
C ARG A 16 35.83 47.29 24.21
N ILE A 17 35.07 46.49 24.95
CA ILE A 17 33.80 45.91 24.55
C ILE A 17 32.80 47.05 24.34
N VAL A 18 32.32 47.23 23.11
CA VAL A 18 31.15 48.07 22.83
C VAL A 18 29.91 47.25 23.18
N ALA A 19 29.36 47.52 24.35
CA ALA A 19 28.03 47.06 24.74
C ALA A 19 26.98 47.89 23.98
N VAL A 20 26.29 47.28 23.03
CA VAL A 20 25.03 47.81 22.51
C VAL A 20 23.92 47.33 23.45
N ALA A 21 23.40 48.26 24.24
CA ALA A 21 22.22 48.06 25.07
C ALA A 21 20.98 47.98 24.16
N VAL A 22 20.35 46.80 24.11
CA VAL A 22 18.98 46.66 23.62
C VAL A 22 18.08 46.56 24.84
N ALA A 23 17.18 47.55 24.94
CA ALA A 23 16.22 47.71 26.01
C ALA A 23 15.29 46.49 26.12
N ALA A 24 15.09 46.03 27.35
CA ALA A 24 14.08 45.06 27.72
C ALA A 24 12.68 45.68 27.55
N PHE A 25 11.92 45.21 26.56
CA PHE A 25 10.48 45.35 26.53
C PHE A 25 9.87 44.05 27.06
N CYS A 26 9.30 44.10 28.27
CA CYS A 26 8.43 43.03 28.79
C CYS A 26 7.14 43.02 27.97
N VAL A 27 7.07 42.16 26.97
CA VAL A 27 5.80 41.73 26.39
C VAL A 27 5.42 40.42 27.08
N VAL A 28 4.30 40.42 27.78
CA VAL A 28 3.62 39.22 28.27
C VAL A 28 3.18 38.43 27.05
N GLY A 29 4.05 37.53 26.59
CA GLY A 29 3.79 36.58 25.52
C GLY A 29 3.13 35.33 26.09
N ILE A 30 1.87 35.11 25.71
CA ILE A 30 1.10 33.89 25.90
C ILE A 30 1.97 32.70 25.47
N GLY A 31 2.15 31.72 26.36
CA GLY A 31 2.93 30.52 26.09
C GLY A 31 2.29 29.67 25.02
N PHE A 32 2.74 29.81 23.77
CA PHE A 32 2.65 28.74 22.80
C PHE A 32 3.84 27.81 23.04
N GLY A 33 3.53 26.58 23.47
CA GLY A 33 4.50 25.51 23.56
C GLY A 33 5.17 25.34 22.20
N GLN A 34 6.46 25.69 22.13
CA GLN A 34 7.33 25.27 21.05
C GLN A 34 7.49 23.76 21.20
N GLY A 35 6.60 23.00 20.55
CA GLY A 35 6.84 21.60 20.27
C GLY A 35 8.11 21.54 19.45
N GLY A 36 9.19 21.07 20.07
CA GLY A 36 10.38 20.71 19.33
C GLY A 36 9.95 19.72 18.27
N THR A 37 10.03 20.11 17.00
CA THR A 37 9.95 19.14 15.92
C THR A 37 11.12 18.21 16.12
N ALA A 38 10.85 16.99 16.58
CA ALA A 38 11.82 15.92 16.54
C ALA A 38 12.38 15.92 15.10
N ALA A 39 13.69 16.04 14.97
CA ALA A 39 14.35 15.81 13.69
C ALA A 39 14.01 14.37 13.30
N HIS A 40 13.07 14.21 12.36
CA HIS A 40 12.72 12.91 11.84
C HIS A 40 13.89 12.46 10.97
N ALA A 41 14.46 11.30 11.27
CA ALA A 41 15.40 10.62 10.40
C ALA A 41 14.74 10.44 9.01
N ALA A 42 15.54 10.56 7.94
CA ALA A 42 15.06 10.29 6.59
C ALA A 42 14.48 8.87 6.52
N PRO A 43 13.45 8.62 5.67
CA PRO A 43 12.91 7.29 5.48
C PRO A 43 14.04 6.32 5.09
N SER A 44 14.16 5.21 5.81
CA SER A 44 15.05 4.12 5.44
C SER A 44 14.53 3.47 4.16
N ASP A 45 15.42 3.16 3.23
CA ASP A 45 15.08 2.76 1.87
C ASP A 45 15.08 1.24 1.65
N GLY A 46 14.87 0.47 2.72
CA GLY A 46 14.87 -1.00 2.73
C GLY A 46 16.26 -1.65 2.80
N TYR A 47 17.32 -0.86 2.60
CA TYR A 47 18.70 -1.37 2.64
C TYR A 47 19.40 -1.02 3.95
N ALA A 48 20.33 -1.89 4.36
CA ALA A 48 21.08 -1.67 5.58
C ALA A 48 21.98 -0.43 5.50
N THR A 49 22.05 0.30 6.60
CA THR A 49 23.14 1.24 6.86
C THR A 49 24.37 0.46 7.30
N LEU A 50 25.48 0.65 6.60
CA LEU A 50 26.72 -0.10 6.77
C LEU A 50 27.83 0.79 7.32
N THR A 51 28.64 0.26 8.24
CA THR A 51 29.91 0.86 8.63
C THR A 51 31.02 -0.18 8.53
N VAL A 52 32.23 0.27 8.17
CA VAL A 52 33.44 -0.56 8.23
C VAL A 52 34.64 0.34 8.52
N SER A 53 35.54 -0.13 9.36
CA SER A 53 36.74 0.56 9.81
C SER A 53 37.79 -0.46 10.27
N GLY A 54 38.90 0.02 10.85
CA GLY A 54 39.99 -0.84 11.34
C GLY A 54 41.07 -1.10 10.29
N ASP A 55 42.12 -1.80 10.69
CA ASP A 55 43.29 -2.07 9.85
C ASP A 55 43.03 -3.21 8.85
N PRO A 56 43.77 -3.29 7.72
CA PRO A 56 43.73 -4.45 6.84
C PRO A 56 43.98 -5.75 7.61
N GLY A 57 43.07 -6.73 7.48
CA GLY A 57 43.15 -8.00 8.23
C GLY A 57 42.47 -7.99 9.60
N ALA A 58 42.00 -6.83 10.07
CA ALA A 58 41.32 -6.66 11.37
C ALA A 58 40.25 -5.57 11.26
N ARG A 59 39.30 -5.77 10.34
CA ARG A 59 38.20 -4.84 10.10
C ARG A 59 37.07 -5.05 11.10
N THR A 60 36.43 -3.96 11.50
CA THR A 60 35.23 -3.96 12.35
C THR A 60 34.18 -3.00 11.80
N GLY A 61 32.91 -3.21 12.15
CA GLY A 61 31.84 -2.38 11.64
C GLY A 61 30.47 -2.78 12.15
N SER A 62 29.44 -2.34 11.45
CA SER A 62 28.05 -2.67 11.76
C SER A 62 27.18 -2.75 10.52
N VAL A 63 26.11 -3.55 10.64
CA VAL A 63 25.02 -3.65 9.68
C VAL A 63 23.73 -3.34 10.44
N ALA A 64 23.13 -2.19 10.17
CA ALA A 64 21.85 -1.79 10.73
C ALA A 64 20.79 -1.86 9.64
N LEU A 65 19.93 -2.88 9.69
CA LEU A 65 18.76 -2.96 8.83
C LEU A 65 17.68 -1.98 9.32
N PRO A 66 16.81 -1.50 8.42
CA PRO A 66 15.61 -0.75 8.79
C PRO A 66 14.69 -1.53 9.76
N GLY A 67 13.87 -0.81 10.53
CA GLY A 67 12.87 -1.39 11.44
C GLY A 67 13.44 -1.93 12.77
N ASP A 68 12.72 -2.88 13.37
CA ASP A 68 13.05 -3.50 14.67
C ASP A 68 14.06 -4.67 14.56
N LEU A 69 14.74 -4.81 13.42
CA LEU A 69 15.75 -5.85 13.24
C LEU A 69 16.99 -5.54 14.09
N PRO A 70 17.58 -6.56 14.74
CA PRO A 70 18.78 -6.34 15.54
C PRO A 70 19.94 -5.88 14.65
N THR A 71 20.67 -4.86 15.10
CA THR A 71 21.93 -4.47 14.46
C THR A 71 22.96 -5.59 14.59
N ALA A 72 23.62 -5.94 13.50
CA ALA A 72 24.74 -6.86 13.52
C ALA A 72 26.06 -6.11 13.72
N ALA A 73 26.91 -6.59 14.63
CA ALA A 73 28.31 -6.22 14.68
C ALA A 73 29.08 -6.99 13.60
N LEU A 74 29.93 -6.30 12.85
CA LEU A 74 30.78 -6.88 11.82
C LEU A 74 32.22 -7.02 12.33
N THR A 75 32.83 -8.17 12.08
CA THR A 75 34.28 -8.38 12.13
C THR A 75 34.76 -9.05 10.87
N SER A 76 35.88 -8.64 10.29
CA SER A 76 36.43 -9.26 9.09
C SER A 76 37.95 -9.30 9.06
N THR A 77 38.51 -10.41 8.58
CA THR A 77 39.95 -10.53 8.27
C THR A 77 40.30 -10.07 6.86
N SER A 78 39.35 -9.45 6.16
CA SER A 78 39.57 -8.83 4.86
C SER A 78 40.60 -7.70 4.95
N ARG A 79 41.47 -7.59 3.94
CA ARG A 79 42.42 -6.47 3.81
C ARG A 79 41.75 -5.25 3.20
N ILE A 80 40.75 -5.43 2.35
CA ILE A 80 39.88 -4.35 1.84
C ILE A 80 38.63 -4.28 2.72
N GLY A 81 38.11 -3.08 2.94
CA GLY A 81 36.84 -2.90 3.65
C GLY A 81 36.30 -1.53 3.33
N THR A 82 35.36 -1.45 2.40
CA THR A 82 34.78 -0.18 1.95
C THR A 82 33.27 -0.27 1.86
N VAL A 83 32.60 0.78 2.33
CA VAL A 83 31.17 0.98 2.06
C VAL A 83 31.05 1.75 0.75
N SER A 84 30.56 1.06 -0.28
CA SER A 84 30.35 1.61 -1.62
C SER A 84 28.92 2.10 -1.77
N SER A 85 28.69 3.13 -2.59
CA SER A 85 27.40 3.85 -2.67
C SER A 85 26.33 3.21 -3.56
N GLY A 86 26.63 2.14 -4.29
CA GLY A 86 25.68 1.55 -5.24
C GLY A 86 25.37 2.44 -6.47
N ALA A 87 26.19 3.46 -6.75
CA ALA A 87 25.97 4.34 -7.90
C ALA A 87 26.29 3.67 -9.24
N THR A 88 27.25 2.75 -9.26
CA THR A 88 27.78 2.11 -10.48
C THR A 88 27.46 0.62 -10.55
N SER A 89 27.72 -0.12 -9.47
CA SER A 89 27.36 -1.52 -9.29
C SER A 89 26.16 -1.60 -8.35
N TRP A 90 25.05 -2.14 -8.84
CA TRP A 90 23.81 -2.25 -8.07
C TRP A 90 22.93 -3.35 -8.66
N VAL A 91 22.08 -3.93 -7.80
CA VAL A 91 21.09 -4.94 -8.17
C VAL A 91 19.83 -4.24 -8.69
N PRO A 92 19.40 -4.49 -9.94
CA PRO A 92 18.15 -3.95 -10.45
C PRO A 92 16.92 -4.50 -9.73
N GLY A 93 15.86 -3.70 -9.62
CA GLY A 93 14.60 -4.13 -9.00
C GLY A 93 13.92 -5.31 -9.71
N SER A 94 14.26 -5.58 -10.97
CA SER A 94 13.77 -6.75 -11.72
C SER A 94 14.65 -8.00 -11.56
N ALA A 95 15.85 -7.87 -11.00
CA ALA A 95 16.71 -9.02 -10.69
C ALA A 95 16.17 -9.77 -9.46
N PRO A 96 16.46 -11.06 -9.27
CA PRO A 96 15.88 -11.86 -8.19
C PRO A 96 15.93 -11.22 -6.79
N PHE A 97 17.10 -10.76 -6.33
CA PHE A 97 17.18 -10.06 -5.03
C PHE A 97 16.47 -8.69 -5.04
N GLY A 98 16.49 -7.98 -6.18
CA GLY A 98 15.78 -6.71 -6.32
C GLY A 98 14.25 -6.86 -6.34
N THR A 99 13.72 -8.02 -6.74
CA THR A 99 12.27 -8.29 -6.60
C THR A 99 11.85 -8.44 -5.13
N PHE A 100 12.79 -8.78 -4.26
CA PHE A 100 12.60 -8.86 -2.81
C PHE A 100 12.84 -7.51 -2.13
N ALA A 101 13.96 -6.84 -2.43
CA ALA A 101 14.42 -5.65 -1.70
C ALA A 101 14.15 -4.31 -2.41
N GLY A 102 13.60 -4.33 -3.63
CA GLY A 102 13.67 -3.19 -4.54
C GLY A 102 15.09 -2.99 -5.11
N SER A 103 15.26 -2.00 -6.01
CA SER A 103 16.56 -1.72 -6.62
C SER A 103 17.59 -1.24 -5.58
N SER A 104 18.82 -1.74 -5.65
CA SER A 104 19.93 -1.27 -4.81
C SER A 104 20.64 -0.04 -5.39
N GLN A 105 20.07 0.61 -6.41
CA GLN A 105 20.68 1.77 -7.04
C GLN A 105 20.79 2.93 -6.04
N ASN A 106 22.01 3.47 -5.88
CA ASN A 106 22.36 4.46 -4.87
C ASN A 106 22.16 3.98 -3.42
N LYS A 107 22.17 2.66 -3.19
CA LYS A 107 22.13 2.03 -1.87
C LYS A 107 23.48 1.45 -1.53
N SER A 108 23.88 1.58 -0.26
CA SER A 108 25.20 1.13 0.13
C SER A 108 25.35 -0.39 0.13
N TYR A 109 26.54 -0.86 -0.22
CA TYR A 109 26.96 -2.23 -0.02
C TYR A 109 28.38 -2.27 0.54
N LEU A 110 28.75 -3.40 1.13
CA LEU A 110 30.10 -3.62 1.64
C LEU A 110 30.95 -4.35 0.59
N SER A 111 32.16 -3.88 0.33
CA SER A 111 33.16 -4.56 -0.50
C SER A 111 34.33 -5.05 0.34
N LEU A 112 34.70 -6.32 0.16
CA LEU A 112 35.70 -7.06 0.92
C LEU A 112 36.54 -7.93 -0.04
N ASP A 113 37.80 -8.22 0.30
CA ASP A 113 38.69 -9.10 -0.49
C ASP A 113 38.88 -10.47 0.19
N SER A 114 39.51 -11.43 -0.50
CA SER A 114 39.84 -12.75 0.05
C SER A 114 41.07 -12.75 0.96
N GLY A 115 41.38 -11.65 1.65
CA GLY A 115 42.52 -11.57 2.59
C GLY A 115 43.90 -11.60 1.92
N GLY A 116 43.96 -11.61 0.59
CA GLY A 116 45.14 -11.86 -0.22
C GLY A 116 44.85 -11.79 -1.71
N GLN A 117 45.89 -11.65 -2.54
CA GLN A 117 45.80 -11.75 -4.01
C GLN A 117 46.64 -12.93 -4.51
N THR A 118 46.74 -14.00 -3.70
CA THR A 118 47.58 -15.17 -3.98
C THR A 118 46.88 -16.45 -3.56
N ALA A 119 47.24 -17.56 -4.20
CA ALA A 119 46.72 -18.89 -3.89
C ALA A 119 46.80 -19.22 -2.39
N GLY A 120 45.69 -19.74 -1.85
CA GLY A 120 45.55 -20.09 -0.43
C GLY A 120 45.17 -18.94 0.50
N SER A 121 45.03 -17.72 -0.01
CA SER A 121 44.50 -16.61 0.79
C SER A 121 43.01 -16.78 1.04
N ALA A 122 42.57 -16.46 2.25
CA ALA A 122 41.15 -16.37 2.56
C ALA A 122 40.89 -15.24 3.57
N SER A 123 39.70 -14.65 3.49
CA SER A 123 39.15 -13.80 4.54
C SER A 123 37.90 -14.43 5.15
N VAL A 124 37.64 -14.09 6.40
CA VAL A 124 36.44 -14.48 7.14
C VAL A 124 35.76 -13.22 7.61
N THR A 125 34.49 -13.07 7.26
CA THR A 125 33.63 -11.99 7.73
C THR A 125 32.51 -12.59 8.55
N THR A 126 32.33 -12.10 9.77
CA THR A 126 31.27 -12.54 10.68
C THR A 126 30.37 -11.37 11.03
N TYR A 127 29.07 -11.57 10.87
CA TYR A 127 28.01 -10.67 11.28
C TYR A 127 27.34 -11.28 12.51
N THR A 128 27.41 -10.61 13.66
CA THR A 128 26.85 -11.10 14.93
C THR A 128 25.73 -10.19 15.37
N PHE A 129 24.51 -10.72 15.44
CA PHE A 129 23.33 -9.97 15.86
C PHE A 129 23.22 -9.94 17.39
N ALA A 130 22.82 -8.79 17.95
CA ALA A 130 22.65 -8.65 19.40
C ALA A 130 21.56 -9.58 19.97
N THR A 131 20.55 -9.88 19.15
CA THR A 131 19.56 -10.94 19.36
C THR A 131 19.38 -11.68 18.02
N PRO A 132 18.94 -12.95 18.00
CA PRO A 132 18.76 -13.67 16.75
C PRO A 132 17.87 -12.90 15.78
N ALA A 133 18.39 -12.59 14.59
CA ALA A 133 17.62 -11.94 13.53
C ALA A 133 16.49 -12.89 13.08
N PRO A 134 15.23 -12.46 13.05
CA PRO A 134 14.09 -13.32 12.74
C PRO A 134 14.16 -13.87 11.32
N ALA A 135 13.52 -15.01 11.09
CA ALA A 135 13.40 -15.59 9.75
C ALA A 135 12.47 -14.76 8.84
N GLY A 136 12.74 -14.78 7.54
CA GLY A 136 11.77 -14.42 6.50
C GLY A 136 11.47 -12.92 6.28
N SER A 137 11.85 -12.02 7.20
CA SER A 137 11.61 -10.57 7.06
C SER A 137 12.80 -9.80 6.46
N TRP A 138 13.94 -10.47 6.27
CA TRP A 138 15.14 -9.88 5.69
C TRP A 138 15.87 -10.87 4.80
N GLY A 139 16.83 -10.36 4.04
CA GLY A 139 17.71 -11.14 3.19
C GLY A 139 19.02 -10.44 2.94
N PHE A 140 19.96 -11.18 2.34
CA PHE A 140 21.24 -10.64 1.92
C PHE A 140 21.64 -11.21 0.56
N ALA A 141 22.40 -10.42 -0.19
CA ALA A 141 22.96 -10.84 -1.47
C ALA A 141 24.48 -10.72 -1.44
N LEU A 142 25.13 -11.70 -2.05
CA LEU A 142 26.56 -11.71 -2.34
C LEU A 142 26.71 -11.55 -3.85
N GLY A 143 27.47 -10.55 -4.28
CA GLY A 143 27.74 -10.28 -5.69
C GLY A 143 29.23 -10.15 -5.97
N ASP A 144 29.54 -10.02 -7.26
CA ASP A 144 30.92 -10.05 -7.77
C ASP A 144 31.59 -11.40 -7.55
N VAL A 145 30.79 -12.47 -7.53
CA VAL A 145 31.28 -13.83 -7.24
C VAL A 145 31.92 -14.42 -8.48
N ASP A 146 33.16 -14.04 -8.74
CA ASP A 146 33.84 -14.37 -9.99
C ASP A 146 35.29 -14.83 -9.84
N ALA A 147 36.04 -14.30 -8.88
CA ALA A 147 37.46 -14.57 -8.67
C ALA A 147 37.73 -15.24 -7.31
N GLU A 148 36.68 -15.46 -6.53
CA GLU A 148 36.69 -16.13 -5.24
C GLU A 148 35.60 -17.18 -5.11
N ALA A 149 35.79 -18.07 -4.13
CA ALA A 149 34.76 -18.96 -3.65
C ALA A 149 34.23 -18.42 -2.30
N LEU A 150 32.93 -18.12 -2.25
CA LEU A 150 32.26 -17.61 -1.05
C LEU A 150 31.52 -18.76 -0.36
N THR A 151 31.91 -19.09 0.86
CA THR A 151 31.24 -20.09 1.70
C THR A 151 30.46 -19.41 2.81
N VAL A 152 29.16 -19.66 2.85
CA VAL A 152 28.21 -19.12 3.82
C VAL A 152 27.86 -20.19 4.85
N THR A 153 27.94 -19.82 6.13
CA THR A 153 27.53 -20.62 7.29
C THR A 153 26.82 -19.72 8.30
N ALA A 154 26.03 -20.30 9.20
CA ALA A 154 25.39 -19.53 10.26
C ALA A 154 25.20 -20.39 11.52
N ILE A 155 25.03 -19.72 12.67
CA ILE A 155 24.67 -20.35 13.95
C ILE A 155 23.40 -19.74 14.53
N ASP A 156 22.66 -20.56 15.27
CA ASP A 156 21.42 -20.18 15.94
C ASP A 156 21.66 -19.57 17.34
N ALA A 157 20.58 -19.32 18.07
CA ALA A 157 20.63 -18.75 19.42
C ALA A 157 21.34 -19.65 20.46
N ASN A 158 21.38 -20.96 20.22
CA ASN A 158 22.03 -21.94 21.09
C ASN A 158 23.51 -22.12 20.75
N GLY A 159 23.98 -21.54 19.63
CA GLY A 159 25.31 -21.74 19.10
C GLY A 159 25.43 -22.97 18.20
N ASP A 160 24.30 -23.61 17.85
CA ASP A 160 24.28 -24.75 16.95
C ASP A 160 24.37 -24.28 15.49
N ALA A 161 25.04 -25.07 14.65
CA ALA A 161 25.15 -24.80 13.22
C ALA A 161 23.79 -24.89 12.53
N ILE A 162 23.49 -23.92 11.68
CA ILE A 162 22.25 -23.88 10.89
C ILE A 162 22.46 -24.73 9.62
N PRO A 163 21.57 -25.69 9.33
CA PRO A 163 21.65 -26.49 8.11
C PRO A 163 21.63 -25.63 6.84
N SER A 164 22.34 -26.06 5.79
CA SER A 164 22.45 -25.31 4.54
C SER A 164 21.09 -25.01 3.88
N ALA A 165 20.12 -25.93 4.00
CA ALA A 165 18.75 -25.73 3.55
C ALA A 165 18.02 -24.60 4.31
N SER A 166 18.36 -24.38 5.58
CA SER A 166 17.77 -23.36 6.45
C SER A 166 18.43 -21.98 6.32
N LEU A 167 19.63 -21.91 5.73
CA LEU A 167 20.25 -20.65 5.30
C LEU A 167 19.41 -19.92 4.24
N GLY A 168 18.55 -20.67 3.52
CA GLY A 168 17.54 -20.08 2.65
C GLY A 168 18.11 -19.46 1.38
N LEU A 169 19.10 -20.10 0.75
CA LEU A 169 19.51 -19.73 -0.60
C LEU A 169 18.27 -19.76 -1.52
N VAL A 170 17.95 -18.63 -2.15
CA VAL A 170 16.80 -18.54 -3.05
C VAL A 170 17.21 -18.85 -4.47
N THR A 171 18.19 -18.11 -5.01
CA THR A 171 18.76 -18.39 -6.33
C THR A 171 20.11 -17.69 -6.52
N ALA A 172 20.96 -18.30 -7.36
CA ALA A 172 22.04 -17.60 -8.04
C ALA A 172 21.50 -16.88 -9.29
N PHE A 173 22.12 -15.78 -9.68
CA PHE A 173 21.72 -14.94 -10.80
C PHE A 173 22.89 -14.07 -11.29
N ASN A 174 22.66 -13.30 -12.35
CA ASN A 174 23.54 -12.22 -12.74
C ASN A 174 22.75 -10.92 -12.82
N TYR A 175 23.11 -9.89 -12.04
CA TYR A 175 22.36 -8.62 -12.05
C TYR A 175 22.52 -7.82 -13.35
N CYS A 176 23.49 -8.15 -14.20
CA CYS A 176 23.60 -7.62 -15.56
C CYS A 176 22.52 -8.17 -16.50
N ASP A 177 21.87 -9.29 -16.18
CA ASP A 177 20.76 -9.84 -16.99
C ASP A 177 19.42 -9.10 -16.78
N ALA A 178 19.39 -8.09 -15.90
CA ALA A 178 18.20 -7.35 -15.54
C ALA A 178 18.20 -5.90 -16.07
N SER A 179 17.01 -5.30 -16.16
CA SER A 179 16.78 -3.93 -16.65
C SER A 179 15.95 -3.11 -15.64
N PRO A 180 16.27 -1.82 -15.38
CA PRO A 180 17.41 -1.08 -15.91
C PRO A 180 18.73 -1.68 -15.44
N ARG A 181 19.77 -1.59 -16.28
CA ARG A 181 21.06 -2.25 -16.04
C ARG A 181 22.02 -1.32 -15.30
N ALA A 182 22.78 -1.86 -14.35
CA ALA A 182 23.86 -1.16 -13.68
C ALA A 182 24.96 -0.71 -14.67
N SER A 183 25.54 0.46 -14.47
CA SER A 183 26.54 0.99 -15.40
C SER A 183 27.84 0.18 -15.40
N ALA A 184 28.15 -0.51 -14.30
CA ALA A 184 29.23 -1.50 -14.25
C ALA A 184 29.06 -2.61 -15.30
N CYS A 185 27.82 -2.97 -15.64
CA CYS A 185 27.51 -4.00 -16.63
C CYS A 185 27.54 -3.50 -18.09
N ALA A 186 27.99 -2.26 -18.36
CA ALA A 186 27.91 -1.67 -19.70
C ALA A 186 28.74 -2.42 -20.75
N SER A 187 29.85 -3.05 -20.34
CA SER A 187 30.72 -3.86 -21.20
C SER A 187 30.33 -5.34 -21.27
N GLU A 188 29.31 -5.77 -20.52
CA GLU A 188 28.93 -7.18 -20.42
C GLU A 188 27.91 -7.58 -21.48
N ASN A 189 28.18 -8.72 -22.13
CA ASN A 189 27.30 -9.33 -23.13
C ASN A 189 26.86 -10.72 -22.69
N ALA A 190 25.63 -11.08 -23.04
CA ALA A 190 25.13 -12.43 -22.80
C ALA A 190 25.98 -13.48 -23.56
N PRO A 191 26.11 -14.72 -23.02
CA PRO A 191 25.50 -15.20 -21.79
C PRO A 191 26.20 -14.66 -20.52
N TYR A 192 25.40 -14.24 -19.54
CA TYR A 192 25.90 -13.72 -18.28
C TYR A 192 26.34 -14.84 -17.34
N ALA A 193 27.42 -14.58 -16.60
CA ALA A 193 28.02 -15.50 -15.64
C ALA A 193 27.09 -15.73 -14.45
N ILE A 194 26.76 -16.98 -14.11
CA ILE A 194 25.97 -17.30 -12.91
C ILE A 194 26.82 -18.21 -12.02
N PRO A 195 27.01 -17.85 -10.74
CA PRO A 195 27.78 -18.68 -9.82
C PRO A 195 27.21 -20.09 -9.73
N THR A 196 28.10 -21.08 -9.72
CA THR A 196 27.71 -22.42 -9.29
C THR A 196 27.50 -22.45 -7.79
N VAL A 197 26.50 -23.23 -7.39
CA VAL A 197 26.14 -23.46 -6.00
C VAL A 197 26.52 -24.89 -5.65
N SER A 198 27.31 -25.05 -4.60
CA SER A 198 27.56 -26.33 -3.95
C SER A 198 27.14 -26.25 -2.49
N THR A 199 26.67 -27.35 -1.92
CA THR A 199 26.17 -27.39 -0.54
C THR A 199 26.80 -28.52 0.24
N SER A 200 27.00 -28.30 1.53
CA SER A 200 27.26 -29.33 2.53
C SER A 200 26.06 -29.41 3.50
N ALA A 201 26.19 -30.16 4.59
CA ALA A 201 25.15 -30.20 5.62
C ALA A 201 24.86 -28.80 6.23
N GLU A 202 25.89 -27.96 6.36
CA GLU A 202 25.84 -26.70 7.15
C GLU A 202 26.32 -25.47 6.37
N SER A 203 26.74 -25.66 5.11
CA SER A 203 27.28 -24.57 4.30
C SER A 203 26.72 -24.53 2.88
N VAL A 204 26.71 -23.32 2.32
CA VAL A 204 26.47 -23.05 0.89
C VAL A 204 27.72 -22.36 0.35
N THR A 205 28.31 -22.91 -0.71
CA THR A 205 29.47 -22.34 -1.39
C THR A 205 29.09 -21.89 -2.79
N LEU A 206 29.40 -20.62 -3.09
CA LEU A 206 29.22 -19.97 -4.38
C LEU A 206 30.59 -19.80 -5.05
N ALA A 207 30.71 -20.19 -6.31
CA ALA A 207 31.94 -19.98 -7.09
C ALA A 207 31.63 -19.90 -8.58
N GLU A 208 32.33 -19.07 -9.33
CA GLU A 208 32.19 -19.02 -10.79
C GLU A 208 32.75 -20.32 -11.42
N PRO A 209 31.93 -21.08 -12.18
CA PRO A 209 32.32 -22.38 -12.72
C PRO A 209 33.52 -22.35 -13.68
N ARG A 210 33.80 -21.20 -14.30
CA ARG A 210 34.91 -21.05 -15.26
C ARG A 210 36.26 -20.85 -14.57
N CYS A 211 36.27 -20.61 -13.26
CA CYS A 211 37.45 -20.20 -12.50
C CYS A 211 38.01 -21.40 -11.75
N ILE A 212 38.50 -22.37 -12.50
CA ILE A 212 38.94 -23.66 -11.95
C ILE A 212 40.43 -23.68 -11.55
N ALA A 213 41.17 -22.58 -11.73
CA ALA A 213 42.60 -22.53 -11.41
C ALA A 213 43.15 -21.10 -11.22
N ALA A 214 44.28 -21.00 -10.51
CA ALA A 214 45.03 -19.77 -10.19
C ALA A 214 45.39 -18.86 -11.38
N ASN A 215 45.42 -19.40 -12.61
CA ASN A 215 45.78 -18.67 -13.84
C ASN A 215 44.58 -18.40 -14.76
N ALA A 216 43.36 -18.77 -14.35
CA ALA A 216 42.16 -18.36 -15.07
C ALA A 216 41.88 -16.89 -14.72
N PHE A 217 41.87 -16.00 -15.70
CA PHE A 217 41.43 -14.62 -15.47
C PHE A 217 39.91 -14.59 -15.52
N CYS A 218 39.30 -14.72 -14.34
CA CYS A 218 37.88 -14.52 -14.17
C CYS A 218 37.63 -13.16 -13.57
N ASP A 219 36.97 -12.33 -14.35
CA ASP A 219 36.52 -11.00 -13.98
C ASP A 219 35.20 -10.85 -14.73
N THR A 220 34.12 -11.28 -14.07
CA THR A 220 32.79 -11.35 -14.65
C THR A 220 31.88 -10.45 -13.86
N THR A 221 31.36 -9.42 -14.49
CA THR A 221 30.49 -8.50 -13.76
C THR A 221 29.14 -9.15 -13.49
N GLY A 222 28.61 -8.93 -12.29
CA GLY A 222 27.19 -9.18 -12.02
C GLY A 222 26.84 -10.52 -11.41
N ALA A 223 27.79 -11.47 -11.37
CA ALA A 223 27.58 -12.79 -10.81
C ALA A 223 27.21 -12.68 -9.32
N ALA A 224 26.05 -13.19 -8.94
CA ALA A 224 25.49 -13.00 -7.60
C ALA A 224 24.63 -14.17 -7.14
N ALA A 225 24.40 -14.27 -5.84
CA ALA A 225 23.35 -15.11 -5.26
C ALA A 225 22.77 -14.44 -4.02
N TRP A 226 21.55 -14.81 -3.66
CA TRP A 226 20.90 -14.21 -2.49
C TRP A 226 20.16 -15.22 -1.63
N PHE A 227 20.03 -14.84 -0.36
CA PHE A 227 19.55 -15.67 0.73
C PHE A 227 18.43 -14.95 1.46
N LYS A 228 17.42 -15.73 1.83
CA LYS A 228 16.32 -15.35 2.71
C LYS A 228 16.25 -16.37 3.85
N PRO A 229 16.86 -16.09 5.01
CA PRO A 229 16.91 -17.03 6.12
C PRO A 229 15.54 -17.60 6.50
N LEU A 230 15.47 -18.91 6.67
CA LEU A 230 14.23 -19.64 7.01
C LEU A 230 14.10 -19.92 8.51
N VAL A 231 15.16 -19.67 9.27
CA VAL A 231 15.22 -19.79 10.72
C VAL A 231 15.91 -18.55 11.30
N PRO A 232 15.71 -18.24 12.59
CA PRO A 232 16.44 -17.15 13.24
C PRO A 232 17.94 -17.37 13.22
N ILE A 233 18.72 -16.32 12.91
CA ILE A 233 20.19 -16.36 12.83
C ILE A 233 20.79 -15.49 13.93
N LEU A 234 21.65 -16.04 14.78
CA LEU A 234 22.44 -15.26 15.74
C LEU A 234 23.72 -14.72 15.11
N SER A 235 24.40 -15.56 14.31
CA SER A 235 25.60 -15.13 13.60
C SER A 235 25.69 -15.76 12.22
N LEU A 236 26.07 -14.94 11.24
CA LEU A 236 26.28 -15.29 9.84
C LEU A 236 27.76 -15.12 9.53
N THR A 237 28.39 -16.13 8.95
CA THR A 237 29.79 -16.10 8.55
C THR A 237 29.94 -16.35 7.05
N VAL A 238 30.67 -15.46 6.39
CA VAL A 238 31.09 -15.58 4.99
C VAL A 238 32.60 -15.75 4.95
N THR A 239 33.06 -16.89 4.42
CA THR A 239 34.48 -17.12 4.11
C THR A 239 34.70 -16.90 2.63
N SER A 240 35.58 -15.98 2.26
CA SER A 240 36.00 -15.73 0.88
C SER A 240 37.38 -16.33 0.66
N ALA A 241 37.48 -17.34 -0.21
CA ALA A 241 38.74 -17.97 -0.58
C ALA A 241 39.19 -17.51 -1.96
N TRP A 242 40.45 -17.12 -2.08
CA TRP A 242 41.04 -16.71 -3.35
C TRP A 242 41.01 -17.87 -4.35
N VAL A 243 40.57 -17.58 -5.57
CA VAL A 243 40.61 -18.53 -6.69
C VAL A 243 41.53 -18.02 -7.80
N SER A 244 41.44 -16.74 -8.15
CA SER A 244 42.27 -16.11 -9.18
C SER A 244 42.41 -14.60 -8.98
N GLY A 245 43.39 -13.98 -9.64
CA GLY A 245 43.45 -12.51 -9.79
C GLY A 245 43.43 -11.72 -8.48
N SER A 246 42.60 -10.68 -8.44
CA SER A 246 42.47 -9.73 -7.34
C SER A 246 41.03 -9.73 -6.80
N PRO A 247 40.59 -10.81 -6.12
CA PRO A 247 39.18 -11.02 -5.83
C PRO A 247 38.64 -10.02 -4.81
N SER A 248 37.41 -9.58 -5.07
CA SER A 248 36.61 -8.81 -4.13
C SER A 248 35.15 -9.12 -4.34
N TYR A 249 34.40 -9.27 -3.24
CA TYR A 249 32.97 -9.51 -3.29
C TYR A 249 32.19 -8.36 -2.68
N GLN A 250 30.92 -8.29 -3.08
CA GLN A 250 29.96 -7.28 -2.66
C GLN A 250 28.93 -7.93 -1.73
N THR A 251 28.55 -7.25 -0.64
CA THR A 251 27.50 -7.71 0.27
C THR A 251 26.42 -6.65 0.47
N TRP A 252 25.18 -7.00 0.14
CA TRP A 252 23.98 -6.21 0.47
C TRP A 252 23.17 -6.90 1.56
N PHE A 253 22.58 -6.11 2.44
CA PHE A 253 21.54 -6.54 3.37
C PHE A 253 20.31 -5.67 3.13
N ALA A 254 19.14 -6.30 3.10
CA ALA A 254 17.87 -5.59 2.97
C ALA A 254 16.76 -6.28 3.76
N ASP A 255 15.77 -5.51 4.17
CA ASP A 255 14.51 -6.01 4.72
C ASP A 255 13.40 -5.95 3.66
N ALA A 256 12.39 -6.80 3.83
CA ALA A 256 11.16 -6.71 3.04
C ALA A 256 10.09 -6.02 3.89
N SER A 257 9.86 -4.73 3.63
CA SER A 257 8.67 -4.04 4.12
C SER A 257 7.42 -4.67 3.48
N ALA A 258 6.37 -4.91 4.27
CA ALA A 258 5.13 -5.52 3.80
C ALA A 258 3.91 -4.79 4.39
N VAL A 259 2.83 -4.72 3.63
CA VAL A 259 1.51 -4.31 4.11
C VAL A 259 0.62 -5.54 4.14
N SER A 260 0.10 -5.91 5.31
CA SER A 260 -0.71 -7.11 5.50
C SER A 260 -1.90 -6.84 6.40
N GLY A 261 -2.94 -7.64 6.22
CA GLY A 261 -4.22 -7.40 6.87
C GLY A 261 -5.22 -8.51 6.66
N ARG A 262 -6.47 -8.19 6.95
CA ARG A 262 -7.62 -9.08 6.79
C ARG A 262 -8.79 -8.30 6.19
N VAL A 263 -9.48 -8.94 5.26
CA VAL A 263 -10.80 -8.52 4.82
C VAL A 263 -11.83 -9.25 5.66
N ASP A 264 -12.63 -8.50 6.39
CA ASP A 264 -13.82 -9.00 7.06
C ASP A 264 -14.98 -8.93 6.05
N ALA A 265 -15.40 -10.10 5.57
CA ALA A 265 -16.43 -10.23 4.55
C ALA A 265 -17.73 -10.76 5.17
N THR A 266 -18.69 -9.88 5.42
CA THR A 266 -20.01 -10.29 5.94
C THR A 266 -20.89 -10.74 4.78
N CYS A 267 -21.44 -11.96 4.86
CA CYS A 267 -22.31 -12.53 3.84
C CYS A 267 -21.69 -12.70 2.45
N LEU A 268 -20.36 -12.75 2.37
CA LEU A 268 -19.58 -12.97 1.15
C LEU A 268 -18.41 -13.91 1.46
N PRO A 269 -17.89 -14.66 0.47
CA PRO A 269 -16.62 -15.36 0.63
C PRO A 269 -15.49 -14.35 0.88
N ALA A 270 -14.70 -14.58 1.93
CA ALA A 270 -13.57 -13.72 2.26
C ALA A 270 -12.37 -13.93 1.32
N GLY A 271 -12.28 -15.09 0.65
CA GLY A 271 -11.20 -15.44 -0.27
C GLY A 271 -11.44 -15.11 -1.74
N GLY A 272 -10.35 -14.86 -2.45
CA GLY A 272 -10.36 -14.55 -3.89
C GLY A 272 -10.74 -13.11 -4.21
N LEU A 273 -10.81 -12.22 -3.22
CA LEU A 273 -11.08 -10.80 -3.43
C LEU A 273 -9.80 -10.10 -3.90
N GLY A 274 -9.84 -9.44 -5.06
CA GLY A 274 -8.74 -8.63 -5.56
C GLY A 274 -8.59 -7.34 -4.77
N LEU A 275 -7.38 -7.01 -4.35
CA LEU A 275 -7.04 -5.80 -3.60
C LEU A 275 -5.97 -4.98 -4.33
N ASP A 276 -6.14 -3.66 -4.30
CA ASP A 276 -5.15 -2.68 -4.76
C ASP A 276 -4.45 -2.02 -3.57
N LEU A 277 -3.14 -1.82 -3.69
CA LEU A 277 -2.37 -0.90 -2.86
C LEU A 277 -2.13 0.39 -3.66
N LEU A 278 -2.56 1.52 -3.11
CA LEU A 278 -2.43 2.85 -3.69
C LEU A 278 -1.39 3.66 -2.93
N ASP A 279 -0.50 4.40 -3.61
CA ASP A 279 0.40 5.37 -2.97
C ASP A 279 -0.33 6.66 -2.54
N GLY A 280 0.39 7.59 -1.89
CA GLY A 280 -0.16 8.87 -1.44
C GLY A 280 -0.67 9.81 -2.54
N SER A 281 -0.39 9.51 -3.82
CA SER A 281 -0.99 10.21 -4.97
C SER A 281 -2.29 9.57 -5.47
N GLY A 282 -2.65 8.40 -4.92
CA GLY A 282 -3.77 7.56 -5.36
C GLY A 282 -3.42 6.64 -6.51
N SER A 283 -2.14 6.53 -6.91
CA SER A 283 -1.71 5.62 -7.97
C SER A 283 -1.56 4.20 -7.44
N GLN A 284 -2.04 3.23 -8.21
CA GLN A 284 -1.89 1.82 -7.87
C GLN A 284 -0.44 1.38 -8.05
N VAL A 285 0.15 0.82 -6.99
CA VAL A 285 1.54 0.35 -6.96
C VAL A 285 1.67 -1.16 -6.84
N ALA A 286 0.64 -1.85 -6.33
CA ALA A 286 0.62 -3.30 -6.21
C ALA A 286 -0.82 -3.85 -6.17
N THR A 287 -0.96 -5.15 -6.45
CA THR A 287 -2.22 -5.90 -6.31
C THR A 287 -1.99 -7.20 -5.57
N THR A 288 -2.99 -7.67 -4.83
CA THR A 288 -2.97 -9.01 -4.23
C THR A 288 -4.39 -9.61 -4.22
N VAL A 289 -4.51 -10.86 -3.78
CA VAL A 289 -5.81 -11.53 -3.57
C VAL A 289 -5.89 -12.04 -2.13
N THR A 290 -7.08 -12.00 -1.55
CA THR A 290 -7.31 -12.57 -0.22
C THR A 290 -7.27 -14.10 -0.24
N ALA A 291 -6.71 -14.71 0.80
CA ALA A 291 -6.83 -16.14 1.08
C ALA A 291 -8.26 -16.49 1.54
N GLU A 292 -8.58 -17.78 1.63
CA GLU A 292 -9.92 -18.27 2.00
C GLU A 292 -10.43 -17.70 3.33
N ASP A 293 -9.52 -17.47 4.27
CA ASP A 293 -9.82 -16.87 5.55
C ASP A 293 -9.91 -15.34 5.51
N GLY A 294 -9.72 -14.68 4.36
CA GLY A 294 -9.73 -13.22 4.22
C GLY A 294 -8.39 -12.54 4.50
N SER A 295 -7.34 -13.28 4.90
CA SER A 295 -6.01 -12.69 5.07
C SER A 295 -5.41 -12.26 3.73
N PHE A 296 -4.60 -11.19 3.76
CA PHE A 296 -3.86 -10.72 2.59
C PHE A 296 -2.51 -10.14 2.97
N ALA A 297 -1.60 -10.10 1.99
CA ALA A 297 -0.34 -9.39 2.08
C ALA A 297 0.04 -8.79 0.72
N PHE A 298 0.51 -7.55 0.76
CA PHE A 298 1.37 -6.94 -0.25
C PHE A 298 2.80 -7.10 0.26
N PRO A 299 3.54 -8.09 -0.21
CA PRO A 299 4.95 -8.16 0.10
C PRO A 299 5.68 -7.03 -0.65
N PHE A 300 6.81 -6.59 -0.11
CA PHE A 300 7.76 -5.70 -0.81
C PHE A 300 7.20 -4.31 -1.12
N VAL A 301 6.52 -3.72 -0.13
CA VAL A 301 6.02 -2.34 -0.22
C VAL A 301 7.15 -1.38 0.11
N LEU A 302 7.45 -0.44 -0.79
CA LEU A 302 8.41 0.63 -0.49
C LEU A 302 7.96 1.35 0.79
N PRO A 303 8.84 1.73 1.71
CA PRO A 303 8.47 2.47 2.92
C PRO A 303 8.17 3.93 2.57
N LEU A 304 7.03 4.16 1.92
CA LEU A 304 6.43 5.48 1.69
C LEU A 304 5.30 5.74 2.70
N ARG A 305 4.98 7.03 2.87
CA ARG A 305 3.84 7.47 3.66
C ARG A 305 2.56 7.34 2.83
N ASP A 306 1.43 7.31 3.51
CA ASP A 306 0.11 7.52 2.91
C ASP A 306 -0.31 6.46 1.88
N TYR A 307 0.10 5.21 2.07
CA TYR A 307 -0.52 4.12 1.33
C TYR A 307 -2.00 3.99 1.67
N ALA A 308 -2.78 3.38 0.78
CA ALA A 308 -4.11 2.91 1.12
C ALA A 308 -4.40 1.57 0.45
N VAL A 309 -5.15 0.71 1.15
CA VAL A 309 -5.65 -0.56 0.60
C VAL A 309 -7.13 -0.43 0.30
N ARG A 310 -7.55 -0.95 -0.87
CA ARG A 310 -8.97 -1.07 -1.25
C ARG A 310 -9.22 -2.36 -2.05
N LEU A 311 -10.50 -2.69 -2.26
CA LEU A 311 -10.88 -3.67 -3.28
C LEU A 311 -10.58 -3.15 -4.68
N SER A 312 -9.97 -3.99 -5.52
CA SER A 312 -9.76 -3.72 -6.95
C SER A 312 -11.10 -3.63 -7.68
N VAL A 313 -12.05 -4.47 -7.28
CA VAL A 313 -13.43 -4.50 -7.78
C VAL A 313 -14.34 -4.81 -6.61
N VAL A 314 -15.37 -3.97 -6.41
CA VAL A 314 -16.41 -4.25 -5.42
C VAL A 314 -17.30 -5.39 -5.96
N PRO A 315 -17.42 -6.53 -5.27
CA PRO A 315 -18.28 -7.63 -5.72
C PRO A 315 -19.73 -7.16 -5.98
N PRO A 316 -20.42 -7.65 -7.03
CA PRO A 316 -21.82 -7.32 -7.26
C PRO A 316 -22.69 -7.67 -6.05
N GLY A 317 -23.59 -6.76 -5.68
CA GLY A 317 -24.44 -6.95 -4.49
C GLY A 317 -23.67 -6.80 -3.18
N SER A 318 -22.57 -6.04 -3.17
CA SER A 318 -21.83 -5.68 -1.96
C SER A 318 -21.51 -4.19 -1.90
N GLU A 319 -21.19 -3.73 -0.71
CA GLU A 319 -20.58 -2.44 -0.45
C GLU A 319 -19.28 -2.61 0.34
N SER A 320 -18.33 -1.68 0.15
CA SER A 320 -17.02 -1.75 0.78
C SER A 320 -16.72 -0.47 1.56
N ALA A 321 -16.02 -0.62 2.68
CA ALA A 321 -15.46 0.52 3.39
C ALA A 321 -14.51 1.34 2.49
N PRO A 322 -14.35 2.65 2.74
CA PRO A 322 -13.37 3.46 2.04
C PRO A 322 -11.95 2.93 2.24
N ALA A 323 -11.06 3.29 1.32
CA ALA A 323 -9.64 2.94 1.37
C ALA A 323 -9.05 3.27 2.73
N THR A 324 -8.41 2.30 3.38
CA THR A 324 -7.84 2.49 4.73
C THR A 324 -6.43 3.08 4.59
N PRO A 325 -6.17 4.30 5.11
CA PRO A 325 -4.84 4.91 5.04
C PRO A 325 -3.83 4.16 5.91
N ILE A 326 -2.59 4.05 5.43
CA ILE A 326 -1.50 3.29 6.02
C ILE A 326 -0.23 4.13 5.91
N ASP A 327 0.38 4.45 7.05
CA ASP A 327 1.74 4.97 7.07
C ASP A 327 2.71 3.80 7.26
N ALA A 328 3.30 3.32 6.16
CA ALA A 328 4.27 2.23 6.17
C ALA A 328 5.65 2.69 6.67
N VAL A 329 5.89 4.00 6.84
CA VAL A 329 7.18 4.54 7.31
C VAL A 329 7.27 4.55 8.83
N THR A 330 6.15 4.82 9.51
CA THR A 330 6.14 4.97 10.99
C THR A 330 5.84 3.68 11.75
N ASN A 331 5.33 2.64 11.08
CA ASN A 331 4.85 1.42 11.73
C ASN A 331 5.67 0.14 11.44
N GLY A 332 6.86 0.24 10.82
CA GLY A 332 7.55 -0.96 10.33
C GLY A 332 6.69 -1.70 9.28
N PRO A 333 6.78 -3.03 9.11
CA PRO A 333 5.80 -3.75 8.31
C PRO A 333 4.39 -3.44 8.83
N ALA A 334 3.52 -2.87 8.00
CA ALA A 334 2.16 -2.58 8.39
C ALA A 334 1.38 -3.89 8.49
N VAL A 335 1.03 -4.31 9.71
CA VAL A 335 0.27 -5.53 9.98
C VAL A 335 -1.07 -5.17 10.64
N GLY A 336 -2.14 -5.84 10.23
CA GLY A 336 -3.47 -5.69 10.84
C GLY A 336 -4.37 -4.65 10.18
N VAL A 337 -4.14 -4.35 8.89
CA VAL A 337 -5.08 -3.55 8.10
C VAL A 337 -6.42 -4.28 8.02
N ALA A 338 -7.49 -3.68 8.53
CA ALA A 338 -8.84 -4.23 8.46
C ALA A 338 -9.61 -3.54 7.34
N LEU A 339 -10.17 -4.33 6.41
CA LEU A 339 -11.07 -3.85 5.38
C LEU A 339 -12.41 -4.56 5.55
N ALA A 340 -13.51 -3.82 5.61
CA ALA A 340 -14.85 -4.40 5.66
C ALA A 340 -15.48 -4.43 4.26
N VAL A 341 -16.06 -5.56 3.91
CA VAL A 341 -16.92 -5.71 2.73
C VAL A 341 -18.19 -6.46 3.14
N ASP A 342 -19.34 -5.85 2.89
CA ASP A 342 -20.63 -6.36 3.33
C ASP A 342 -21.52 -6.66 2.12
N GLY A 343 -22.14 -7.83 2.12
CA GLY A 343 -23.23 -8.13 1.19
C GLY A 343 -24.44 -7.25 1.47
N VAL A 344 -25.05 -6.71 0.41
CA VAL A 344 -26.27 -5.90 0.48
C VAL A 344 -27.45 -6.61 -0.14
N TYR A 345 -28.62 -6.48 0.49
CA TYR A 345 -29.83 -7.18 0.06
C TYR A 345 -31.03 -6.23 0.02
N PRO A 346 -31.92 -6.35 -0.99
CA PRO A 346 -33.11 -5.51 -1.08
C PRO A 346 -34.08 -5.80 0.08
N ILE A 347 -34.77 -4.76 0.54
CA ILE A 347 -35.94 -4.86 1.40
C ILE A 347 -37.15 -4.50 0.56
N THR A 348 -38.11 -5.41 0.46
CA THR A 348 -39.32 -5.25 -0.37
C THR A 348 -40.57 -5.51 0.45
N GLY A 349 -41.73 -5.22 -0.11
CA GLY A 349 -42.98 -5.61 0.49
C GLY A 349 -44.17 -5.11 -0.31
N SER A 350 -45.34 -5.32 0.26
CA SER A 350 -46.61 -4.95 -0.35
C SER A 350 -47.54 -4.34 0.69
N VAL A 351 -48.28 -3.31 0.30
CA VAL A 351 -49.38 -2.75 1.07
C VAL A 351 -50.70 -3.16 0.43
N THR A 352 -51.61 -3.71 1.22
CA THR A 352 -52.95 -4.11 0.78
C THR A 352 -54.03 -3.16 1.32
N GLY A 353 -55.19 -3.12 0.69
CA GLY A 353 -56.29 -2.19 1.04
C GLY A 353 -56.70 -1.30 -0.12
N GLN A 354 -57.77 -0.51 0.06
CA GLN A 354 -58.27 0.40 -0.99
C GLN A 354 -57.33 1.57 -1.27
N LEU A 355 -56.63 2.07 -0.25
CA LEU A 355 -55.71 3.20 -0.33
C LEU A 355 -54.25 2.74 -0.30
N ARG A 356 -53.84 1.90 -1.24
CA ARG A 356 -52.51 1.23 -1.22
C ARG A 356 -51.45 1.86 -2.13
N ALA A 357 -51.84 2.74 -3.04
CA ALA A 357 -50.93 3.40 -3.97
C ALA A 357 -50.40 4.73 -3.42
N ASP A 358 -49.21 5.12 -3.86
CA ASP A 358 -48.55 6.40 -3.56
C ASP A 358 -48.36 6.66 -2.05
N LEU A 359 -48.22 5.60 -1.26
CA LEU A 359 -47.97 5.70 0.18
C LEU A 359 -46.48 5.84 0.46
N THR A 360 -46.11 6.78 1.32
CA THR A 360 -44.74 6.89 1.81
C THR A 360 -44.41 5.73 2.73
N VAL A 361 -43.41 4.94 2.38
CA VAL A 361 -42.83 3.89 3.21
C VAL A 361 -41.47 4.38 3.70
N THR A 362 -41.24 4.27 5.01
CA THR A 362 -40.02 4.73 5.68
C THR A 362 -39.27 3.54 6.24
N LEU A 363 -37.97 3.46 5.95
CA LEU A 363 -37.02 2.50 6.48
C LEU A 363 -36.07 3.23 7.42
N ALA A 364 -36.08 2.86 8.69
CA ALA A 364 -35.13 3.36 9.69
C ALA A 364 -34.11 2.27 10.02
N GLY A 365 -32.82 2.61 9.97
CA GLY A 365 -31.72 1.70 10.29
C GLY A 365 -30.48 2.42 10.83
N PRO A 366 -29.36 1.70 11.02
CA PRO A 366 -28.14 2.24 11.60
C PRO A 366 -27.49 3.35 10.76
N ASN A 367 -27.71 3.34 9.44
CA ASN A 367 -27.18 4.34 8.51
C ASN A 367 -28.13 5.53 8.27
N GLY A 368 -29.20 5.64 9.07
CA GLY A 368 -30.21 6.69 8.96
C GLY A 368 -31.53 6.21 8.36
N THR A 369 -32.30 7.16 7.82
CA THR A 369 -33.67 6.94 7.34
C THR A 369 -33.75 7.11 5.83
N VAL A 370 -34.35 6.14 5.15
CA VAL A 370 -34.62 6.16 3.70
C VAL A 370 -36.13 6.07 3.48
N THR A 371 -36.65 6.72 2.45
CA THR A 371 -38.06 6.62 2.06
C THR A 371 -38.22 6.11 0.62
N THR A 372 -39.32 5.41 0.38
CA THR A 372 -39.79 5.01 -0.95
C THR A 372 -41.31 5.20 -1.00
N THR A 373 -41.95 4.96 -2.14
CA THR A 373 -43.41 5.01 -2.30
C THR A 373 -43.94 3.68 -2.80
N THR A 374 -45.17 3.33 -2.41
CA THR A 374 -45.87 2.18 -2.99
C THR A 374 -46.35 2.48 -4.40
N ASP A 375 -46.31 1.48 -5.27
CA ASP A 375 -46.81 1.59 -6.65
C ASP A 375 -48.34 1.42 -6.73
N ALA A 376 -48.89 1.41 -7.96
CA ALA A 376 -50.33 1.28 -8.19
C ALA A 376 -50.95 -0.03 -7.68
N VAL A 377 -50.16 -1.10 -7.53
CA VAL A 377 -50.63 -2.38 -6.97
C VAL A 377 -50.34 -2.51 -5.49
N GLY A 378 -49.53 -1.62 -4.92
CA GLY A 378 -49.19 -1.52 -3.50
C GLY A 378 -47.78 -2.03 -3.18
N ASP A 379 -46.98 -2.41 -4.17
CA ASP A 379 -45.64 -2.94 -3.96
C ASP A 379 -44.66 -1.81 -3.68
N TYR A 380 -43.66 -2.06 -2.84
CA TYR A 380 -42.57 -1.14 -2.56
C TYR A 380 -41.24 -1.87 -2.47
N ALA A 381 -40.17 -1.15 -2.78
CA ALA A 381 -38.80 -1.62 -2.67
C ALA A 381 -37.87 -0.50 -2.20
N PHE A 382 -36.98 -0.83 -1.28
CA PHE A 382 -35.83 -0.01 -0.93
C PHE A 382 -34.60 -0.47 -1.73
N PRO A 383 -33.63 0.43 -1.98
CA PRO A 383 -32.31 0.02 -2.45
C PRO A 383 -31.70 -1.06 -1.54
N PRO A 384 -30.81 -1.93 -2.05
CA PRO A 384 -30.12 -2.91 -1.23
C PRO A 384 -29.47 -2.28 0.02
N GLN A 385 -29.59 -2.97 1.15
CA GLN A 385 -29.13 -2.52 2.45
C GLN A 385 -28.09 -3.48 3.01
N ALA A 386 -27.11 -2.97 3.77
CA ALA A 386 -26.17 -3.76 4.55
C ALA A 386 -26.86 -4.77 5.48
N SER A 387 -26.10 -5.76 5.92
CA SER A 387 -26.52 -6.68 6.98
C SER A 387 -26.73 -5.92 8.30
N ALA A 388 -27.99 -5.68 8.66
CA ALA A 388 -28.39 -5.07 9.91
C ALA A 388 -29.88 -5.31 10.22
N GLU A 389 -30.34 -4.80 11.37
CA GLU A 389 -31.75 -4.71 11.69
C GLU A 389 -32.32 -3.36 11.26
N TYR A 390 -33.51 -3.39 10.66
CA TYR A 390 -34.23 -2.22 10.17
C TYR A 390 -35.68 -2.24 10.62
N THR A 391 -36.26 -1.06 10.82
CA THR A 391 -37.69 -0.89 11.07
C THR A 391 -38.37 -0.23 9.87
N VAL A 392 -39.43 -0.83 9.36
CA VAL A 392 -40.26 -0.31 8.26
C VAL A 392 -41.59 0.19 8.80
N THR A 393 -42.00 1.38 8.39
CA THR A 393 -43.30 1.99 8.69
C THR A 393 -43.94 2.55 7.42
N VAL A 394 -45.27 2.46 7.33
CA VAL A 394 -46.04 3.08 6.23
C VAL A 394 -46.78 4.29 6.77
N THR A 395 -46.81 5.38 6.00
CA THR A 395 -47.64 6.55 6.33
C THR A 395 -48.97 6.44 5.60
N ALA A 396 -50.06 6.27 6.34
CA ALA A 396 -51.40 6.18 5.78
C ALA A 396 -51.96 7.57 5.41
N PRO A 397 -52.78 7.68 4.35
CA PRO A 397 -53.48 8.91 4.01
C PRO A 397 -54.71 9.09 4.92
N ASN A 398 -55.13 10.35 5.11
CA ASN A 398 -56.40 10.74 5.74
C ASN A 398 -56.69 10.15 7.14
N GLY A 399 -55.66 9.74 7.90
CA GLY A 399 -55.83 9.18 9.24
C GLY A 399 -56.25 7.70 9.28
N ALA A 400 -56.20 6.98 8.15
CA ALA A 400 -56.42 5.54 8.11
C ALA A 400 -55.37 4.79 8.96
N THR A 401 -55.69 3.56 9.38
CA THR A 401 -54.80 2.79 10.26
C THR A 401 -53.96 1.80 9.46
N VAL A 402 -52.67 1.69 9.81
CA VAL A 402 -51.75 0.70 9.24
C VAL A 402 -51.64 -0.48 10.18
N ALA A 403 -51.90 -1.68 9.65
CA ALA A 403 -51.77 -2.93 10.37
C ALA A 403 -50.66 -3.80 9.74
N PRO A 404 -49.58 -4.11 10.47
CA PRO A 404 -49.19 -3.55 11.77
C PRO A 404 -48.70 -2.09 11.63
N ALA A 405 -48.51 -1.40 12.75
CA ALA A 405 -47.92 -0.05 12.74
C ALA A 405 -46.46 -0.03 12.24
N ASN A 406 -45.70 -1.12 12.47
CA ASN A 406 -44.33 -1.29 11.97
C ASN A 406 -43.99 -2.76 11.74
N ARG A 407 -42.90 -2.99 11.00
CA ARG A 407 -42.27 -4.31 10.82
C ARG A 407 -40.77 -4.19 11.03
N VAL A 408 -40.16 -5.23 11.56
CA VAL A 408 -38.69 -5.35 11.65
C VAL A 408 -38.21 -6.26 10.52
N ALA A 409 -37.23 -5.80 9.74
CA ALA A 409 -36.47 -6.61 8.79
C ALA A 409 -35.07 -6.86 9.35
N THR A 410 -34.63 -8.11 9.34
CA THR A 410 -33.25 -8.48 9.61
C THR A 410 -32.60 -8.83 8.28
N VAL A 411 -31.80 -7.92 7.75
CA VAL A 411 -30.98 -8.21 6.58
C VAL A 411 -29.83 -9.10 7.02
N ASN A 412 -29.77 -10.31 6.47
CA ASN A 412 -28.69 -11.27 6.69
C ASN A 412 -28.39 -12.03 5.38
N CYS A 413 -27.43 -12.96 5.43
CA CYS A 413 -26.88 -13.65 4.25
C CYS A 413 -27.85 -14.55 3.47
N ALA A 414 -29.12 -14.62 3.89
CA ALA A 414 -30.17 -15.40 3.23
C ALA A 414 -31.57 -14.74 3.33
N ALA A 415 -31.67 -13.47 3.73
CA ALA A 415 -32.96 -12.88 4.10
C ALA A 415 -33.84 -12.58 2.86
N ASN A 416 -35.02 -13.21 2.79
CA ASN A 416 -36.13 -12.74 1.97
C ASN A 416 -36.91 -11.68 2.77
N ASN A 417 -36.51 -10.42 2.67
CA ASN A 417 -37.11 -9.31 3.40
C ASN A 417 -38.38 -8.78 2.70
N MET A 418 -39.39 -9.64 2.56
CA MET A 418 -40.71 -9.25 2.05
C MET A 418 -41.64 -8.92 3.22
N LEU A 419 -41.99 -7.65 3.39
CA LEU A 419 -42.71 -7.14 4.55
C LEU A 419 -44.12 -6.62 4.19
N PRO A 420 -45.19 -7.40 4.44
CA PRO A 420 -46.54 -6.99 4.11
C PRO A 420 -47.19 -6.09 5.18
N PHE A 421 -47.95 -5.10 4.71
CA PHE A 421 -48.83 -4.22 5.49
C PHE A 421 -50.25 -4.21 4.92
N ALA A 422 -51.22 -3.81 5.73
CA ALA A 422 -52.59 -3.53 5.31
C ALA A 422 -53.02 -2.14 5.79
N ILE A 423 -53.81 -1.44 4.97
CA ILE A 423 -54.52 -0.21 5.36
C ILE A 423 -55.96 -0.58 5.66
N GLU A 424 -56.37 -0.39 6.91
CA GLU A 424 -57.77 -0.50 7.32
C GLU A 424 -58.38 0.91 7.29
N ASP A 425 -59.37 1.08 6.43
CA ASP A 425 -60.16 2.31 6.31
C ASP A 425 -61.18 2.34 7.45
N GLU A 426 -61.01 3.25 8.42
CA GLU A 426 -62.16 3.71 9.19
C GLU A 426 -63.00 4.54 8.23
N ARG A 427 -63.92 3.89 7.51
CA ARG A 427 -65.03 4.62 6.89
C ARG A 427 -65.56 5.57 7.95
N ALA A 428 -65.57 6.87 7.64
CA ALA A 428 -66.50 7.78 8.30
C ALA A 428 -67.87 7.09 8.23
N THR A 429 -68.37 6.62 9.36
CA THR A 429 -69.74 6.14 9.48
C THR A 429 -70.62 7.28 8.98
N GLU A 430 -71.14 7.17 7.75
CA GLU A 430 -72.20 8.06 7.33
C GLU A 430 -73.33 7.87 8.34
N THR A 431 -73.58 8.90 9.13
CA THR A 431 -74.76 8.98 9.98
C THR A 431 -75.96 8.98 9.03
N PRO A 432 -76.88 8.00 9.07
CA PRO A 432 -77.98 7.97 8.13
C PRO A 432 -78.88 9.18 8.37
N THR A 433 -79.00 10.04 7.36
CA THR A 433 -79.97 11.13 7.34
C THR A 433 -81.39 10.54 7.36
N PRO A 434 -82.32 11.03 8.21
CA PRO A 434 -83.69 10.51 8.26
C PRO A 434 -84.45 10.72 6.94
N PRO A 435 -85.39 9.85 6.56
CA PRO A 435 -86.12 9.98 5.30
C PRO A 435 -87.12 11.14 5.36
N THR A 436 -87.00 12.09 4.42
CA THR A 436 -88.00 13.13 4.19
C THR A 436 -89.07 12.60 3.24
N ASN A 437 -90.31 12.54 3.71
CA ASN A 437 -91.50 12.25 2.91
C ASN A 437 -91.70 13.29 1.80
N GLN A 438 -91.94 12.85 0.56
CA GLN A 438 -92.55 13.68 -0.49
C GLN A 438 -93.74 12.94 -1.14
N PRO A 439 -94.92 13.59 -1.31
CA PRO A 439 -96.10 13.00 -1.95
C PRO A 439 -96.06 13.03 -3.49
N PRO A 440 -96.94 12.28 -4.19
CA PRO A 440 -96.81 11.96 -5.61
C PRO A 440 -97.34 13.07 -6.54
N SER A 441 -96.66 13.27 -7.68
CA SER A 441 -97.18 14.05 -8.81
C SER A 441 -97.51 13.12 -9.99
N THR A 442 -98.75 13.23 -10.45
CA THR A 442 -99.32 12.59 -11.63
C THR A 442 -98.86 13.24 -12.94
N GLY A 443 -98.37 12.40 -13.86
CA GLY A 443 -98.71 12.37 -15.29
C GLY A 443 -98.44 13.59 -16.20
N SER A 444 -97.65 13.38 -17.26
CA SER A 444 -98.15 13.53 -18.63
C SER A 444 -97.23 12.84 -19.65
N ASN A 445 -97.84 12.10 -20.59
CA ASN A 445 -97.22 11.45 -21.75
C ASN A 445 -96.82 12.48 -22.81
N THR A 446 -95.80 12.18 -23.63
CA THR A 446 -95.92 12.13 -25.11
C THR A 446 -94.76 11.31 -25.71
N GLN A 447 -95.12 10.38 -26.61
CA GLN A 447 -94.27 9.49 -27.41
C GLN A 447 -93.46 10.23 -28.49
N ALA A 448 -92.33 9.66 -28.90
CA ALA A 448 -92.20 9.04 -30.23
C ALA A 448 -90.78 8.47 -30.47
N SER A 449 -90.73 7.18 -30.79
CA SER A 449 -89.58 6.47 -31.34
C SER A 449 -89.37 6.80 -32.82
N GLN A 450 -88.11 6.86 -33.27
CA GLN A 450 -87.71 6.39 -34.60
C GLN A 450 -86.32 5.74 -34.55
N THR A 451 -86.32 4.46 -34.93
CA THR A 451 -85.18 3.58 -35.25
C THR A 451 -84.65 3.86 -36.65
N THR A 452 -83.33 3.76 -36.85
CA THR A 452 -82.70 2.91 -37.90
C THR A 452 -81.17 2.83 -37.73
N SER A 453 -80.62 1.74 -38.26
CA SER A 453 -79.35 1.06 -37.96
C SER A 453 -78.18 1.33 -38.93
N ALA A 454 -77.02 0.77 -38.57
CA ALA A 454 -75.84 0.38 -39.38
C ALA A 454 -74.83 1.50 -39.69
N GLY A 455 -73.50 1.30 -39.70
CA GLY A 455 -72.62 0.13 -39.54
C GLY A 455 -71.20 0.49 -40.07
N GLY A 456 -70.15 -0.17 -39.54
CA GLY A 456 -68.76 -0.17 -40.06
C GLY A 456 -67.91 1.09 -39.78
N ALA A 457 -66.58 1.12 -39.85
CA ALA A 457 -65.44 0.19 -39.80
C ALA A 457 -64.19 1.06 -40.12
N GLY A 458 -63.01 0.72 -39.58
CA GLY A 458 -61.69 1.20 -40.07
C GLY A 458 -61.21 2.54 -39.47
N SER A 459 -60.16 2.59 -38.65
CA SER A 459 -58.72 2.43 -38.95
C SER A 459 -58.03 3.70 -39.49
N LEU A 460 -57.16 4.26 -38.62
CA LEU A 460 -55.86 4.94 -38.83
C LEU A 460 -55.72 6.00 -39.95
N ALA A 461 -55.24 7.20 -39.59
CA ALA A 461 -53.83 7.62 -39.75
C ALA A 461 -53.63 9.13 -39.51
N ALA A 462 -52.38 9.45 -39.11
CA ALA A 462 -51.58 10.62 -39.52
C ALA A 462 -51.91 12.01 -38.92
N THR A 463 -51.05 12.51 -38.01
CA THR A 463 -49.93 13.47 -38.21
C THR A 463 -50.32 14.94 -38.31
N GLY A 464 -49.54 15.79 -37.62
CA GLY A 464 -49.45 17.23 -37.85
C GLY A 464 -49.48 17.98 -36.52
N GLY A 465 -48.56 18.88 -36.19
CA GLY A 465 -47.51 19.49 -36.99
C GLY A 465 -46.81 20.56 -36.14
N GLN A 466 -45.61 20.91 -36.59
CA GLN A 466 -44.63 21.82 -36.01
C GLN A 466 -45.14 23.24 -35.69
N GLN A 467 -44.34 23.98 -34.90
CA GLN A 467 -43.64 25.27 -35.16
C GLN A 467 -43.13 25.77 -33.79
N SER A 468 -41.99 26.43 -33.55
CA SER A 468 -40.87 26.93 -34.35
C SER A 468 -39.80 27.49 -33.39
N VAL A 469 -38.56 27.51 -33.89
CA VAL A 469 -37.23 27.94 -33.40
C VAL A 469 -37.05 29.29 -32.67
N GLY A 470 -36.00 29.34 -31.83
CA GLY A 470 -35.24 30.54 -31.46
C GLY A 470 -33.83 30.19 -30.92
N PHE A 471 -32.79 30.59 -31.66
CA PHE A 471 -31.35 30.42 -31.35
C PHE A 471 -30.82 31.51 -30.38
N LEU A 472 -29.78 31.20 -29.59
CA LEU A 472 -28.62 32.08 -29.35
C LEU A 472 -27.44 31.29 -28.73
N THR A 473 -26.24 31.61 -29.23
CA THR A 473 -24.92 31.00 -29.02
C THR A 473 -23.99 31.82 -28.10
N VAL A 474 -22.80 31.26 -27.80
CA VAL A 474 -21.53 31.85 -27.31
C VAL A 474 -21.31 31.73 -25.78
N GLY A 475 -20.15 31.30 -25.24
CA GLY A 475 -18.85 31.02 -25.84
C GLY A 475 -17.80 30.45 -24.86
N LEU A 476 -16.66 30.12 -25.45
CA LEU A 476 -15.43 29.48 -24.97
C LEU A 476 -14.59 30.36 -24.03
N LEU A 477 -13.87 29.77 -23.05
CA LEU A 477 -12.68 30.40 -22.44
C LEU A 477 -11.57 29.37 -22.13
N VAL A 478 -10.38 29.66 -22.63
CA VAL A 478 -9.08 28.99 -22.39
C VAL A 478 -8.27 29.87 -21.44
N ILE A 479 -7.56 29.29 -20.47
CA ILE A 479 -6.53 30.01 -19.68
C ILE A 479 -5.19 29.27 -19.80
N LEU A 480 -4.22 29.97 -20.39
CA LEU A 480 -2.79 29.68 -20.38
C LEU A 480 -2.13 30.64 -19.38
N ALA A 481 -1.28 30.15 -18.49
CA ALA A 481 -0.37 30.99 -17.71
C ALA A 481 1.04 30.39 -17.75
N GLY A 482 1.93 31.08 -18.48
CA GLY A 482 3.37 30.85 -18.43
C GLY A 482 4.01 31.73 -17.34
N MET A 483 4.99 31.19 -16.64
CA MET A 483 5.89 31.99 -15.81
C MET A 483 7.34 31.67 -16.20
N THR A 484 8.04 32.71 -16.62
CA THR A 484 9.44 32.74 -17.00
C THR A 484 10.30 32.92 -15.75
N LEU A 485 11.34 32.10 -15.57
CA LEU A 485 12.45 32.43 -14.68
C LEU A 485 13.78 32.31 -15.42
N ARG A 486 14.26 33.48 -15.89
CA ARG A 486 15.66 33.69 -16.25
C ARG A 486 16.42 34.06 -14.97
N LEU A 487 17.37 33.24 -14.55
CA LEU A 487 18.46 33.68 -13.67
C LEU A 487 19.82 33.32 -14.29
N ARG A 488 20.71 34.30 -14.15
CA ARG A 488 21.95 34.53 -14.89
C ARG A 488 23.03 33.49 -14.56
N ARG A 489 23.70 32.98 -15.61
CA ARG A 489 25.09 32.50 -15.50
C ARG A 489 26.01 33.70 -15.18
N LYS A 490 26.87 33.53 -14.18
CA LYS A 490 28.08 34.33 -13.99
C LYS A 490 29.27 33.36 -14.02
N PRO A 491 30.26 33.55 -14.90
CA PRO A 491 31.51 32.78 -14.86
C PRO A 491 32.49 33.48 -13.92
N SER A 492 33.23 32.72 -13.13
CA SER A 492 34.41 33.21 -12.40
C SER A 492 35.40 32.07 -12.22
N THR A 493 36.49 32.21 -12.97
CA THR A 493 37.82 31.61 -12.84
C THR A 493 38.35 31.54 -11.41
N MET A 494 39.13 30.49 -11.08
CA MET A 494 40.53 30.63 -10.63
C MET A 494 41.21 29.28 -10.39
N HIS A 495 42.45 29.22 -10.89
CA HIS A 495 43.64 28.44 -10.52
C HIS A 495 43.59 26.92 -10.41
#